data_AF-A0A3D3LJG3-F1
#
_entry.id   AF-A0A3D3LJG3-F1
#
_cell.length_a   1.000
_cell.length_b   1.000
_cell.length_c   1.000
_cell.angle_alpha   90.00
_cell.angle_beta   90.00
_cell.angle_gamma   90.00
#
_symmetry.space_group_name_H-M   'P 1'
#
loop_
_entity.id
_entity.type
_entity.pdbx_description
1 polymer ?
#
loop_
_entity_poly.entity_id
_entity_poly.type
_entity_poly.pdbx_seq_one_letter_code
_entity_poly.pdbx_strand_id
1 'polypeptide(L)' 'NPYQYLVPGEFGSYDVFSLGADGRLGGSGLDADIGNWLDE' A
#
# COMPACT_ATOMS: atom_id res chain seq x y z
N ASN A 1 8.22 7.49 -5.34
CA ASN A 1 7.97 6.28 -4.54
C ASN A 1 7.51 5.17 -5.47
N PRO A 2 8.31 4.11 -5.68
CA PRO A 2 7.87 2.95 -6.45
C PRO A 2 6.74 2.24 -5.71
N TYR A 3 5.82 1.64 -6.47
CA TYR A 3 4.84 0.72 -5.91
C TYR A 3 5.53 -0.50 -5.29
N GLN A 4 4.97 -0.99 -4.20
CA GLN A 4 5.33 -2.22 -3.52
C GLN A 4 4.46 -3.37 -4.03
N TYR A 5 5.02 -4.57 -4.04
CA TYR A 5 4.36 -5.78 -4.46
C TYR A 5 4.70 -6.92 -3.50
N LEU A 6 3.70 -7.70 -3.10
CA LEU A 6 3.87 -8.82 -2.17
C LEU A 6 3.04 -10.04 -2.61
N VAL A 7 3.66 -11.22 -2.56
CA VAL A 7 3.03 -12.54 -2.72
C VAL A 7 3.70 -13.56 -1.78
N PRO A 8 2.95 -14.28 -0.92
CA PRO A 8 1.52 -14.11 -0.67
C PRO A 8 1.22 -12.74 -0.03
N GLY A 9 0.13 -12.11 -0.44
CA GLY A 9 -0.31 -10.85 0.14
C GLY A 9 -0.73 -11.01 1.60
N GLU A 10 -0.65 -9.93 2.36
CA GLU A 10 -1.24 -9.81 3.70
C GLU A 10 -2.77 -9.67 3.62
N PHE A 11 -3.28 -8.99 2.59
CA PHE A 11 -4.72 -8.71 2.44
C PHE A 11 -5.42 -9.62 1.41
N GLY A 12 -4.68 -10.49 0.74
CA GLY A 12 -5.23 -11.39 -0.26
C GLY A 12 -4.18 -12.28 -0.92
N SER A 13 -4.48 -12.76 -2.12
CA SER A 13 -3.51 -13.58 -2.88
C SER A 13 -2.25 -12.80 -3.27
N TYR A 14 -2.38 -11.48 -3.45
CA TYR A 14 -1.30 -10.55 -3.72
C TYR A 14 -1.69 -9.16 -3.26
N ASP A 15 -0.67 -8.35 -2.95
CA ASP A 15 -0.83 -6.94 -2.61
C ASP A 15 -0.02 -6.07 -3.57
N VAL A 16 -0.61 -4.95 -3.98
CA VAL A 16 0.05 -3.87 -4.73
C VAL A 16 -0.30 -2.56 -4.04
N PHE A 17 0.70 -1.82 -3.57
CA PHE A 17 0.47 -0.61 -2.79
C PHE A 17 1.55 0.47 -2.88
N SER A 18 1.22 1.69 -2.47
CA SER A 18 2.14 2.83 -2.36
C SER A 18 2.21 3.30 -0.90
N LEU A 19 3.42 3.61 -0.43
CA LEU A 19 3.69 4.12 0.93
C LEU A 19 3.50 5.65 1.07
N GLY A 20 2.51 6.21 0.37
CA GLY A 20 2.29 7.67 0.36
C GLY A 20 3.50 8.51 -0.10
N ALA A 21 3.51 9.79 0.28
CA ALA A 21 4.56 10.75 -0.04
C ALA A 21 5.84 10.55 0.81
N ASP A 22 5.71 10.12 2.06
CA ASP A 22 6.84 9.98 3.00
C ASP A 22 7.62 8.65 2.84
N GLY A 23 7.05 7.68 2.11
CA GLY A 23 7.70 6.40 1.83
C GLY A 23 7.74 5.46 3.03
N ARG A 24 6.80 5.59 3.98
CA ARG A 24 6.70 4.76 5.18
C ARG A 24 5.29 4.18 5.33
N LEU A 25 5.18 3.10 6.10
CA LEU A 25 3.89 2.53 6.46
C LEU A 25 3.12 3.47 7.40
N GLY A 26 1.81 3.57 7.19
CA GLY A 26 0.88 4.39 7.96
C GLY A 26 0.65 5.75 7.32
N GLY A 27 0.77 6.81 8.13
CA GLY A 27 0.53 8.17 7.67
C GLY A 27 -0.94 8.55 7.51
N SER A 28 -1.17 9.77 7.03
CA SER A 28 -2.50 10.31 6.75
C SER A 28 -2.42 11.37 5.65
N GLY A 29 -3.53 11.66 4.98
CA GLY A 29 -3.54 12.62 3.88
C GLY A 29 -2.63 12.14 2.75
N LEU A 30 -1.63 12.96 2.39
CA LEU A 30 -0.67 12.64 1.32
C LEU A 30 0.31 11.52 1.71
N ASP A 31 0.47 11.27 3.00
CA ASP A 31 1.36 10.24 3.53
C ASP A 31 0.63 8.90 3.73
N ALA A 32 -0.67 8.82 3.43
CA ALA A 32 -1.43 7.60 3.61
C ALA A 32 -0.98 6.50 2.64
N ASP A 33 -0.89 5.28 3.15
CA ASP A 33 -0.77 4.07 2.34
C ASP A 33 -1.99 3.90 1.43
N ILE A 34 -1.75 3.51 0.18
CA ILE A 34 -2.81 3.23 -0.81
C ILE A 34 -2.55 1.87 -1.43
N GLY A 35 -3.44 0.91 -1.20
CA GLY A 35 -3.33 -0.47 -1.71
C GLY A 35 -4.56 -0.94 -2.49
N ASN A 36 -4.41 -1.99 -3.29
CA ASN A 36 -5.47 -2.59 -4.09
C ASN A 36 -6.59 -3.26 -3.27
N TRP A 37 -6.43 -3.38 -1.95
CA TRP A 37 -7.42 -3.92 -1.03
C TRP A 37 -8.37 -2.84 -0.45
N LEU A 38 -8.17 -1.56 -0.76
CA LEU A 38 -8.98 -0.47 -0.20
C LEU A 38 -10.37 -0.32 -0.84
N ASP A 39 -10.70 -1.12 -1.85
CA ASP A 39 -11.97 -1.06 -2.60
C ASP A 39 -12.88 -2.31 -2.42
N GLU A 40 -12.79 -3.01 -1.29
CA GLU A 40 -13.85 -3.96 -0.82
C GLU A 40 -14.66 -3.42 0.36
#